data_AF-A0A496P981-F1
#
_entry.id   AF-A0A496P981-F1
#
_cell.length_a   1.000
_cell.length_b   1.000
_cell.length_c   1.000
_cell.angle_alpha   90.00
_cell.angle_beta   90.00
_cell.angle_gamma   90.00
#
_symmetry.space_group_name_H-M   'P 1'
#
loop_
_entity.id
_entity.type
_entity.pdbx_description
1 polymer ?
#
loop_
_entity_poly.entity_id
_entity_poly.type
_entity_poly.pdbx_seq_one_letter_code
_entity_poly.pdbx_strand_id
1 'polypeptide(L)'
;MVDAMEILYSFEIPKLHDSVVRYQGWQAPKTVIYHADCDASFSATWPEYYHPGNGYCTRAHYYVCPFCGHRSNPSREHVGLIINKSDAIPIDIIFSIVSCKDWVDLQMQGHQVVLMGDQLIKQPKRFYQTIRFDFKSLRVLFIDDVKGEKKVKIYDLEHISGTTNNLYGYVGMLHQCRTRSAAINYAPQFRMLFKVLRLEFEKRMSAITGYRVKDVYQATGVSNEHGYGAGMIFNMAWRMVFPDGPALTKPLSFQLWEWSRAGNKAINADVINLGRRYHSFYDALIRGHNITYLKPFMRRWLHKNPGSITAFKGIVMLSDDINEQRLLLDVLSRKQHILLRIFDDAQALVFLKRFRKEYKNQLIPFLSNHFEWDIITMYSQLEAENKATFWETHPKLRDVHDELVNILNKQRFEYVELLKADGLAEKSNGLEFVIPETGADLVNIGVALKNCVRSYTNKIQQGQCIIVGVKKANKFVACLELKPLQGNGALLVQAKLYANKSVHTNKTINNKVLSWAYRHRIAPNTSDIDVKLFEKQKGA
;
A
#
# COMPACT_ATOMS: atom_id res chain seq x y z
N MET A 1 -17.72 9.49 43.43
CA MET A 1 -16.56 8.59 43.66
C MET A 1 -15.58 8.85 42.53
N VAL A 2 -14.41 9.42 42.85
CA VAL A 2 -13.33 9.60 41.86
C VAL A 2 -12.82 8.20 41.54
N ASP A 3 -12.96 7.74 40.29
CA ASP A 3 -12.41 6.45 39.88
C ASP A 3 -10.91 6.41 40.22
N ALA A 4 -10.49 5.41 41.00
CA ALA A 4 -9.10 5.27 41.41
C ALA A 4 -8.21 5.10 40.17
N MET A 5 -7.30 6.05 39.96
CA MET A 5 -6.33 6.04 38.88
C MET A 5 -5.00 5.52 39.42
N GLU A 6 -4.48 4.43 38.84
CA GLU A 6 -3.25 3.78 39.29
C GLU A 6 -2.18 3.84 38.19
N ILE A 7 -0.98 4.31 38.52
CA ILE A 7 0.18 4.25 37.61
C ILE A 7 0.85 2.89 37.81
N LEU A 8 0.75 2.01 36.82
CA LEU A 8 1.30 0.65 36.90
C LEU A 8 2.81 0.60 36.60
N TYR A 9 3.29 1.49 35.73
CA TYR A 9 4.70 1.58 35.36
C TYR A 9 4.98 2.93 34.71
N SER A 10 6.16 3.49 34.96
CA SER A 10 6.62 4.72 34.31
C SER A 10 8.14 4.73 34.16
N PHE A 11 8.65 5.38 33.11
CA PHE A 11 10.06 5.70 32.98
C PHE A 11 10.26 6.93 32.08
N GLU A 12 11.45 7.52 32.16
CA GLU A 12 11.83 8.72 31.43
C GLU A 12 13.02 8.46 30.50
N ILE A 13 12.97 9.10 29.33
CA ILE A 13 14.10 9.32 28.44
C ILE A 13 14.41 10.82 28.51
N PRO A 14 15.41 11.25 29.30
CA PRO A 14 15.69 12.66 29.54
C PRO A 14 16.30 13.37 28.33
N LYS A 15 16.88 12.61 27.40
CA LYS A 15 17.45 13.10 26.14
C LYS A 15 17.22 12.07 25.04
N LEU A 16 16.23 12.32 24.19
CA LEU A 16 15.89 11.43 23.07
C LEU A 16 16.75 11.70 21.83
N HIS A 17 17.09 12.97 21.60
CA HIS A 17 17.91 13.41 20.48
C HIS A 17 18.95 14.43 20.94
N ASP A 18 20.18 14.31 20.42
CA ASP A 18 21.26 15.28 20.61
C ASP A 18 21.01 16.54 19.78
N SER A 19 20.39 16.38 18.61
CA SER A 19 19.98 17.50 17.78
C SER A 19 18.72 17.20 16.99
N VAL A 20 18.02 18.26 16.61
CA VAL A 20 16.89 18.23 15.68
C VAL A 20 17.27 19.03 14.45
N VAL A 21 17.08 18.45 13.26
CA VAL A 21 17.57 19.01 12.00
C VAL A 21 16.43 19.17 11.01
N ARG A 22 16.43 20.31 10.30
CA ARG A 22 15.53 20.60 9.18
C ARG A 22 16.33 20.95 7.93
N TYR A 23 16.12 20.19 6.86
CA TYR A 23 16.59 20.51 5.51
C TYR A 23 15.54 21.37 4.78
N GLN A 24 15.86 22.59 4.34
CA GLN A 24 14.88 23.44 3.64
C GLN A 24 14.69 22.98 2.17
N GLY A 25 13.67 22.17 1.89
CA GLY A 25 13.29 21.80 0.51
C GLY A 25 14.18 20.73 -0.13
N TRP A 26 13.94 20.41 -1.41
CA TRP A 26 14.61 19.31 -2.13
C TRP A 26 16.08 19.62 -2.46
N GLN A 27 16.44 20.90 -2.58
CA GLN A 27 17.81 21.35 -2.82
C GLN A 27 18.58 21.57 -1.50
N ALA A 28 17.91 21.68 -0.35
CA ALA A 28 18.53 21.88 0.97
C ALA A 28 19.59 23.02 1.08
N PRO A 29 19.35 24.22 0.50
CA PRO A 29 20.33 25.32 0.44
C PRO A 29 20.73 25.86 1.82
N LYS A 30 19.90 25.57 2.83
CA LYS A 30 20.10 25.94 4.22
C LYS A 30 19.59 24.82 5.12
N THR A 31 20.38 24.49 6.13
CA THR A 31 19.99 23.53 7.17
C THR A 31 19.87 24.28 8.49
N VAL A 32 18.76 24.05 9.19
CA VAL A 32 18.49 24.59 10.53
C VAL A 32 18.67 23.45 11.53
N ILE A 33 19.40 23.72 12.60
CA ILE A 33 19.76 22.75 13.63
C ILE A 33 19.39 23.34 14.99
N TYR A 34 18.68 22.54 15.78
CA TYR A 34 18.50 22.75 17.20
C TYR A 34 19.41 21.78 17.95
N HIS A 35 20.22 22.27 18.88
CA HIS A 35 21.12 21.47 19.71
C HIS A 35 20.56 21.33 21.12
N ALA A 36 20.35 20.10 21.56
CA ALA A 36 19.60 19.81 22.78
C ALA A 36 20.34 20.22 24.06
N ASP A 37 21.66 20.11 24.11
CA ASP A 37 22.42 20.36 25.34
C ASP A 37 22.48 21.84 25.73
N CYS A 38 22.46 22.74 24.74
CA CYS A 38 22.51 24.18 24.99
C CYS A 38 21.21 24.92 24.65
N ASP A 39 20.14 24.19 24.32
CA ASP A 39 18.81 24.72 23.97
C ASP A 39 18.88 25.82 22.88
N ALA A 40 19.82 25.69 21.94
CA ALA A 40 20.11 26.72 20.96
C ALA A 40 19.82 26.27 19.53
N SER A 41 19.31 27.20 18.74
CA SER A 41 18.97 27.01 17.33
C SER A 41 19.89 27.86 16.45
N PHE A 42 20.46 27.26 15.42
CA PHE A 42 21.27 27.97 14.43
C PHE A 42 21.01 27.42 13.04
N SER A 43 21.49 28.13 12.04
CA SER A 43 21.38 27.71 10.66
C SER A 43 22.63 28.06 9.89
N ALA A 44 22.97 27.22 8.91
CA ALA A 44 24.12 27.44 8.04
C ALA A 44 23.86 26.87 6.64
N THR A 45 24.66 27.33 5.69
CA THR A 45 24.78 26.74 4.36
C THR A 45 25.89 25.70 4.39
N TRP A 46 25.63 24.56 3.79
CA TRP A 46 26.49 23.39 3.86
C TRP A 46 26.75 22.87 2.45
N PRO A 47 27.90 22.23 2.19
CA PRO A 47 28.09 21.50 0.95
C PRO A 47 27.00 20.43 0.77
N GLU A 48 26.35 20.48 -0.39
CA GLU A 48 25.33 19.53 -0.81
C GLU A 48 25.97 18.30 -1.48
N TYR A 49 25.32 17.16 -1.35
CA TYR A 49 25.63 15.95 -2.13
C TYR A 49 24.35 15.19 -2.44
N TYR A 50 24.32 14.51 -3.59
CA TYR A 50 23.17 13.73 -4.01
C TYR A 50 23.23 12.29 -3.47
N HIS A 51 22.13 11.84 -2.85
CA HIS A 51 21.94 10.46 -2.41
C HIS A 51 20.81 9.79 -3.21
N PRO A 52 21.05 8.65 -3.90
CA PRO A 52 20.07 8.02 -4.79
C PRO A 52 18.72 7.68 -4.14
N GLY A 53 18.70 7.43 -2.82
CA GLY A 53 17.47 7.14 -2.08
C GLY A 53 16.81 8.35 -1.38
N ASN A 54 17.51 9.48 -1.23
CA ASN A 54 17.07 10.59 -0.36
C ASN A 54 17.11 11.98 -1.03
N GLY A 55 17.55 12.09 -2.28
CA GLY A 55 17.73 13.38 -2.96
C GLY A 55 18.99 14.12 -2.49
N TYR A 56 19.02 15.45 -2.61
CA TYR A 56 20.15 16.26 -2.12
C TYR A 56 20.13 16.35 -0.60
N CYS A 57 21.27 16.03 0.00
CA CYS A 57 21.53 16.06 1.44
C CYS A 57 22.68 17.02 1.74
N THR A 58 22.79 17.48 2.98
CA THR A 58 23.90 18.36 3.39
C THR A 58 24.87 17.67 4.35
N ARG A 59 26.10 18.19 4.41
CA ARG A 59 27.10 17.78 5.43
C ARG A 59 26.80 18.30 6.85
N ALA A 60 25.61 18.81 7.10
CA ALA A 60 25.17 19.38 8.38
C ALA A 60 25.14 18.41 9.56
N HIS A 61 25.44 17.14 9.33
CA HIS A 61 25.60 16.14 10.38
C HIS A 61 26.96 16.27 11.10
N TYR A 62 27.97 16.92 10.48
CA TYR A 62 29.25 17.27 11.10
C TYR A 62 29.34 18.78 11.33
N TYR A 63 29.13 19.23 12.56
CA TYR A 63 29.12 20.64 12.95
C TYR A 63 29.85 20.88 14.28
N VAL A 64 30.23 22.13 14.51
CA VAL A 64 30.59 22.64 15.83
C VAL A 64 29.49 23.59 16.25
N CYS A 65 28.84 23.34 17.39
CA CYS A 65 27.77 24.20 17.87
C CYS A 65 28.36 25.60 18.17
N PRO A 66 27.86 26.66 17.54
CA PRO A 66 28.42 28.00 17.72
C PRO A 66 28.15 28.58 19.12
N PHE A 67 27.22 27.99 19.87
CA PHE A 67 26.83 28.48 21.19
C PHE A 67 27.57 27.80 22.35
N CYS A 68 27.87 26.50 22.25
CA CYS A 68 28.53 25.76 23.33
C CYS A 68 29.83 25.06 22.92
N GLY A 69 30.25 25.17 21.65
CA GLY A 69 31.48 24.55 21.16
C GLY A 69 31.41 23.02 20.98
N HIS A 70 30.26 22.39 21.22
CA HIS A 70 30.09 20.94 21.05
C HIS A 70 30.37 20.50 19.62
N ARG A 71 31.17 19.44 19.45
CA ARG A 71 31.50 18.86 18.14
C ARG A 71 30.58 17.67 17.87
N SER A 72 29.74 17.78 16.85
CA SER A 72 28.79 16.71 16.53
C SER A 72 29.49 15.45 16.02
N ASN A 73 28.93 14.30 16.36
CA ASN A 73 29.40 13.00 15.91
C ASN A 73 28.23 12.12 15.43
N PRO A 74 27.96 12.09 14.11
CA PRO A 74 26.84 11.32 13.54
C PRO A 74 26.91 9.80 13.77
N SER A 75 28.08 9.26 14.13
CA SER A 75 28.22 7.82 14.42
C SER A 75 27.73 7.43 15.81
N ARG A 76 27.57 8.42 16.71
CA ARG A 76 27.15 8.22 18.10
C ARG A 76 25.90 8.99 18.46
N GLU A 77 25.71 10.16 17.87
CA GLU A 77 24.62 11.06 18.18
C GLU A 77 23.31 10.64 17.52
N HIS A 78 22.24 10.95 18.23
CA HIS A 78 20.87 10.67 17.89
C HIS A 78 20.23 11.94 17.31
N VAL A 79 19.85 11.90 16.04
CA VAL A 79 19.35 13.08 15.30
C VAL A 79 17.87 12.90 14.96
N GLY A 80 17.05 13.84 15.43
CA GLY A 80 15.65 13.99 15.04
C GLY A 80 15.52 14.80 13.75
N LEU A 81 14.57 14.45 12.87
CA LEU A 81 14.42 15.09 11.57
C LEU A 81 13.02 15.70 11.40
N ILE A 82 12.96 16.97 11.01
CA ILE A 82 11.74 17.65 10.59
C ILE A 82 11.64 17.60 9.05
N ILE A 83 10.64 16.88 8.55
CA ILE A 83 10.39 16.72 7.11
C ILE A 83 9.28 17.67 6.68
N ASN A 84 8.19 17.75 7.44
CA ASN A 84 7.05 18.63 7.19
C ASN A 84 7.04 19.80 8.17
N LYS A 85 6.45 20.93 7.75
CA LYS A 85 6.31 22.12 8.61
C LYS A 85 5.48 21.86 9.88
N SER A 86 4.61 20.85 9.84
CA SER A 86 3.76 20.45 10.97
C SER A 86 4.42 19.44 11.92
N ASP A 87 5.62 18.94 11.60
CA ASP A 87 6.26 17.94 12.43
C ASP A 87 6.69 18.55 13.78
N ALA A 88 6.59 17.73 14.81
CA ALA A 88 7.07 18.03 16.14
C ALA A 88 7.96 16.87 16.62
N ILE A 89 9.14 17.20 17.12
CA ILE A 89 10.16 16.23 17.48
C ILE A 89 10.39 16.30 18.99
N PRO A 90 10.10 15.23 19.75
CA PRO A 90 10.28 15.19 21.18
C PRO A 90 11.77 15.16 21.50
N ILE A 91 12.22 15.99 22.43
CA ILE A 91 13.62 16.01 22.90
C ILE A 91 13.80 15.24 24.20
N ASP A 92 12.71 15.04 24.93
CA ASP A 92 12.58 14.17 26.10
C ASP A 92 11.17 13.55 26.10
N ILE A 93 11.02 12.37 26.71
CA ILE A 93 9.72 11.72 26.86
C ILE A 93 9.66 10.94 28.17
N ILE A 94 8.58 11.14 28.92
CA ILE A 94 8.13 10.28 30.01
C ILE A 94 6.99 9.40 29.49
N PHE A 95 7.12 8.09 29.68
CA PHE A 95 6.09 7.10 29.40
C PHE A 95 5.44 6.64 30.69
N SER A 96 4.12 6.48 30.70
CA SER A 96 3.38 5.93 31.84
C SER A 96 2.25 5.01 31.39
N ILE A 97 2.08 3.89 32.08
CA ILE A 97 0.88 3.05 31.98
C ILE A 97 -0.06 3.42 33.12
N VAL A 98 -1.22 3.93 32.78
CA VAL A 98 -2.23 4.37 33.75
C VAL A 98 -3.46 3.49 33.63
N SER A 99 -3.81 2.81 34.71
CA SER A 99 -4.98 1.94 34.81
C SER A 99 -6.12 2.69 35.48
N CYS A 100 -7.29 2.68 34.84
CA CYS A 100 -8.54 3.19 35.39
C CYS A 100 -9.62 2.09 35.33
N LYS A 101 -10.81 2.35 35.88
CA LYS A 101 -11.90 1.37 35.90
C LYS A 101 -12.34 0.88 34.51
N ASP A 102 -12.49 1.77 33.54
CA ASP A 102 -13.03 1.42 32.22
C ASP A 102 -11.98 1.46 31.09
N TRP A 103 -10.75 1.88 31.38
CA TRP A 103 -9.71 2.03 30.36
C TRP A 103 -8.29 1.84 30.91
N VAL A 104 -7.35 1.60 30.00
CA VAL A 104 -5.91 1.64 30.26
C VAL A 104 -5.27 2.59 29.26
N ASP A 105 -4.42 3.49 29.76
CA ASP A 105 -3.74 4.51 28.99
C ASP A 105 -2.23 4.20 28.88
N LEU A 106 -1.68 4.29 27.68
CA LEU A 106 -0.26 4.57 27.46
C LEU A 106 -0.12 6.08 27.28
N GLN A 107 0.40 6.75 28.29
CA GLN A 107 0.61 8.20 28.32
C GLN A 107 2.06 8.54 27.94
N MET A 108 2.22 9.64 27.22
CA MET A 108 3.47 10.19 26.74
C MET A 108 3.45 11.69 27.00
N GLN A 109 4.47 12.21 27.66
CA GLN A 109 4.62 13.64 27.88
C GLN A 109 6.08 14.05 27.84
N GLY A 110 6.38 15.27 27.44
CA GLY A 110 7.75 15.78 27.37
C GLY A 110 7.83 17.09 26.62
N HIS A 111 9.04 17.58 26.33
CA HIS A 111 9.22 18.76 25.49
C HIS A 111 9.44 18.36 24.03
N GLN A 112 9.06 19.27 23.14
CA GLN A 112 9.16 19.07 21.70
C GLN A 112 9.76 20.30 21.03
N VAL A 113 10.46 20.07 19.93
CA VAL A 113 10.97 21.08 19.02
C VAL A 113 10.11 21.07 17.77
N VAL A 114 9.71 22.26 17.34
CA VAL A 114 8.89 22.46 16.14
C VAL A 114 9.54 23.52 15.25
N LEU A 115 9.16 23.52 13.98
CA LEU A 115 9.53 24.59 13.05
C LEU A 115 8.58 25.79 13.24
N MET A 116 9.12 26.95 13.56
CA MET A 116 8.40 28.23 13.62
C MET A 116 9.11 29.22 12.71
N GLY A 117 8.46 29.59 11.60
CA GLY A 117 9.13 30.32 10.52
C GLY A 117 10.31 29.51 9.97
N ASP A 118 11.51 30.08 10.05
CA ASP A 118 12.77 29.45 9.62
C ASP A 118 13.66 28.99 10.77
N GLN A 119 13.11 28.88 11.99
CA GLN A 119 13.84 28.46 13.18
C GLN A 119 13.22 27.23 13.81
N LEU A 120 14.08 26.39 14.40
CA LEU A 120 13.66 25.28 15.25
C LEU A 120 13.59 25.78 16.70
N ILE A 121 12.41 25.68 17.30
CA ILE A 121 12.13 26.24 18.63
C ILE A 121 11.57 25.15 19.54
N LYS A 122 12.20 24.97 20.70
CA LYS A 122 11.65 24.18 21.80
C LYS A 122 10.39 24.84 22.34
N GLN A 123 9.30 24.09 22.38
CA GLN A 123 8.05 24.57 22.91
C GLN A 123 8.12 24.68 24.44
N PRO A 124 7.65 25.80 25.03
CA PRO A 124 7.71 26.02 26.47
C PRO A 124 6.76 25.10 27.24
N LYS A 125 5.64 24.70 26.60
CA LYS A 125 4.70 23.73 27.16
C LYS A 125 5.11 22.32 26.76
N ARG A 126 4.98 21.39 27.71
CA ARG A 126 5.07 19.96 27.42
C ARG A 126 3.93 19.54 26.50
N PHE A 127 4.20 18.62 25.59
CA PHE A 127 3.15 17.89 24.90
C PHE A 127 2.57 16.84 25.85
N TYR A 128 1.29 16.51 25.65
CA TYR A 128 0.64 15.38 26.32
C TYR A 128 -0.11 14.56 25.28
N GLN A 129 0.26 13.30 25.16
CA GLN A 129 -0.34 12.36 24.24
C GLN A 129 -0.69 11.06 24.95
N THR A 130 -1.87 10.54 24.69
CA THR A 130 -2.34 9.31 25.32
C THR A 130 -2.93 8.38 24.29
N ILE A 131 -2.50 7.12 24.28
CA ILE A 131 -3.21 6.03 23.60
C ILE A 131 -4.04 5.30 24.65
N ARG A 132 -5.36 5.45 24.57
CA ARG A 132 -6.34 4.90 25.49
C ARG A 132 -6.99 3.65 24.88
N PHE A 133 -6.94 2.54 25.61
CA PHE A 133 -7.74 1.35 25.35
C PHE A 133 -8.99 1.43 26.23
N ASP A 134 -10.11 1.82 25.63
CA ASP A 134 -11.39 2.00 26.32
C ASP A 134 -12.22 0.71 26.20
N PHE A 135 -12.27 -0.04 27.29
CA PHE A 135 -12.89 -1.36 27.37
C PHE A 135 -14.43 -1.31 27.41
N LYS A 136 -15.00 -0.17 27.80
CA LYS A 136 -16.45 0.05 27.82
C LYS A 136 -17.02 0.24 26.42
N SER A 137 -16.33 1.01 25.59
CA SER A 137 -16.73 1.29 24.21
C SER A 137 -16.10 0.35 23.18
N LEU A 138 -15.12 -0.47 23.60
CA LEU A 138 -14.31 -1.32 22.73
C LEU A 138 -13.62 -0.51 21.62
N ARG A 139 -13.03 0.62 22.01
CA ARG A 139 -12.34 1.55 21.11
C ARG A 139 -10.93 1.87 21.59
N VAL A 140 -10.10 2.24 20.64
CA VAL A 140 -8.83 2.90 20.91
C VAL A 140 -8.99 4.38 20.63
N LEU A 141 -8.64 5.20 21.61
CA LEU A 141 -8.66 6.66 21.48
C LEU A 141 -7.23 7.16 21.56
N PHE A 142 -6.95 8.23 20.85
CA PHE A 142 -5.74 8.99 21.05
C PHE A 142 -6.12 10.39 21.41
N ILE A 143 -5.51 10.88 22.45
CA ILE A 143 -5.80 12.15 23.04
C ILE A 143 -4.52 12.95 22.88
N ASP A 144 -4.60 14.05 22.13
CA ASP A 144 -3.47 14.90 21.79
C ASP A 144 -3.74 16.30 22.31
N ASP A 145 -2.97 16.74 23.30
CA ASP A 145 -3.03 18.10 23.83
C ASP A 145 -1.88 18.91 23.24
N VAL A 146 -2.08 19.40 22.02
CA VAL A 146 -1.12 20.27 21.33
C VAL A 146 -1.71 21.68 21.34
N LYS A 147 -0.98 22.61 21.96
CA LYS A 147 -1.33 24.04 22.11
C LYS A 147 -2.46 24.36 23.11
N GLY A 148 -2.80 23.44 24.03
CA GLY A 148 -3.82 23.67 25.06
C GLY A 148 -5.26 23.41 24.59
N GLU A 149 -5.42 22.86 23.38
CA GLU A 149 -6.69 22.29 22.92
C GLU A 149 -6.59 20.76 23.01
N LYS A 150 -7.40 20.16 23.88
CA LYS A 150 -7.50 18.70 23.98
C LYS A 150 -8.22 18.15 22.74
N LYS A 151 -7.46 17.59 21.80
CA LYS A 151 -8.00 16.95 20.59
C LYS A 151 -8.10 15.46 20.81
N VAL A 152 -9.34 14.95 20.86
CA VAL A 152 -9.60 13.51 20.92
C VAL A 152 -9.80 13.00 19.51
N LYS A 153 -8.91 12.13 19.05
CA LYS A 153 -9.04 11.38 17.80
C LYS A 153 -9.45 9.96 18.14
N ILE A 154 -10.55 9.51 17.55
CA ILE A 154 -10.97 8.12 17.67
C ILE A 154 -10.17 7.31 16.66
N TYR A 155 -9.42 6.33 17.16
CA TYR A 155 -8.64 5.43 16.34
C TYR A 155 -9.42 4.14 16.10
N ASP A 156 -10.31 4.20 15.11
CA ASP A 156 -11.08 3.04 14.67
C ASP A 156 -10.34 2.24 13.58
N LEU A 157 -10.57 0.94 13.50
CA LEU A 157 -10.09 0.07 12.40
C LEU A 157 -10.53 0.60 11.03
N GLU A 158 -11.69 1.27 10.96
CA GLU A 158 -12.17 1.97 9.77
C GLU A 158 -11.18 3.06 9.30
N HIS A 159 -10.59 3.80 10.23
CA HIS A 159 -9.61 4.85 9.92
C HIS A 159 -8.24 4.25 9.58
N ILE A 160 -7.83 3.17 10.27
CA ILE A 160 -6.53 2.50 10.06
C ILE A 160 -6.46 1.83 8.69
N SER A 161 -7.60 1.39 8.17
CA SER A 161 -7.66 0.62 6.94
C SER A 161 -7.79 1.43 5.65
N GLY A 162 -8.23 2.68 5.73
CA GLY A 162 -8.44 3.56 4.58
C GLY A 162 -7.19 4.35 4.15
N THR A 163 -6.15 4.43 4.98
CA THR A 163 -4.96 5.22 4.67
C THR A 163 -3.69 4.37 4.76
N THR A 164 -3.10 4.05 3.62
CA THR A 164 -1.80 3.36 3.56
C THR A 164 -0.66 4.21 4.15
N ASN A 165 -0.86 5.52 4.32
CA ASN A 165 0.22 6.47 4.58
C ASN A 165 0.23 7.16 5.94
N ASN A 166 -0.72 6.92 6.86
CA ASN A 166 -0.78 7.73 8.09
C ASN A 166 -0.65 6.96 9.41
N LEU A 167 -0.20 5.69 9.40
CA LEU A 167 0.11 4.90 10.61
C LEU A 167 0.98 5.65 11.64
N TYR A 168 1.74 6.64 11.18
CA TYR A 168 2.56 7.54 11.99
C TYR A 168 1.77 8.37 13.01
N GLY A 169 0.55 8.83 12.67
CA GLY A 169 -0.30 9.57 13.60
C GLY A 169 -0.85 8.71 14.75
N TYR A 170 -0.92 7.38 14.57
CA TYR A 170 -1.64 6.45 15.46
C TYR A 170 -0.90 6.12 16.74
N VAL A 171 0.42 6.29 16.73
CA VAL A 171 1.29 6.02 17.89
C VAL A 171 1.88 7.29 18.50
N GLY A 172 1.55 8.46 17.95
CA GLY A 172 2.04 9.76 18.44
C GLY A 172 3.56 9.84 18.52
N MET A 173 4.08 10.41 19.61
CA MET A 173 5.51 10.61 19.84
C MET A 173 6.30 9.31 20.00
N LEU A 174 5.65 8.17 20.25
CA LEU A 174 6.30 6.84 20.22
C LEU A 174 6.94 6.56 18.84
N HIS A 175 6.39 7.18 17.79
CA HIS A 175 6.94 7.14 16.44
C HIS A 175 8.42 7.56 16.36
N GLN A 176 8.84 8.47 17.22
CA GLN A 176 10.18 9.05 17.24
C GLN A 176 11.19 8.16 17.98
N CYS A 177 10.70 7.16 18.72
CA CYS A 177 11.52 6.14 19.40
C CYS A 177 11.98 5.04 18.43
N ARG A 178 12.87 5.42 17.50
CA ARG A 178 13.44 4.57 16.43
C ARG A 178 14.96 4.40 16.61
N THR A 179 15.60 3.63 15.73
CA THR A 179 17.05 3.28 15.83
C THR A 179 17.99 4.48 15.81
N ARG A 180 17.54 5.63 15.28
CA ARG A 180 18.30 6.89 15.29
C ARG A 180 18.04 7.79 16.51
N SER A 181 17.31 7.28 17.51
CA SER A 181 17.03 7.98 18.77
C SER A 181 17.71 7.28 19.94
N ALA A 182 17.86 7.98 21.06
CA ALA A 182 18.39 7.41 22.29
C ALA A 182 17.52 6.27 22.86
N ALA A 183 16.29 6.10 22.36
CA ALA A 183 15.37 5.02 22.76
C ALA A 183 15.99 3.62 22.63
N ILE A 184 16.97 3.42 21.74
CA ILE A 184 17.70 2.16 21.61
C ILE A 184 18.38 1.73 22.92
N ASN A 185 18.82 2.69 23.72
CA ASN A 185 19.49 2.47 25.00
C ASN A 185 18.49 2.12 26.13
N TYR A 186 17.18 2.24 25.89
CA TYR A 186 16.11 2.00 26.86
C TYR A 186 15.29 0.73 26.55
N ALA A 187 15.84 -0.19 25.76
CA ALA A 187 15.14 -1.42 25.38
C ALA A 187 14.60 -2.24 26.59
N PRO A 188 15.32 -2.41 27.71
CA PRO A 188 14.77 -3.07 28.90
C PRO A 188 13.51 -2.38 29.46
N GLN A 189 13.51 -1.05 29.53
CA GLN A 189 12.43 -0.24 30.06
C GLN A 189 11.21 -0.31 29.14
N PHE A 190 11.40 -0.25 27.83
CA PHE A 190 10.31 -0.45 26.88
C PHE A 190 9.75 -1.88 26.95
N ARG A 191 10.59 -2.92 27.08
CA ARG A 191 10.11 -4.29 27.27
C ARG A 191 9.22 -4.40 28.51
N MET A 192 9.60 -3.73 29.61
CA MET A 192 8.77 -3.69 30.81
C MET A 192 7.46 -2.91 30.60
N LEU A 193 7.54 -1.70 30.03
CA LEU A 193 6.38 -0.87 29.69
C LEU A 193 5.32 -1.66 28.91
N PHE A 194 5.74 -2.29 27.82
CA PHE A 194 4.85 -3.07 26.95
C PHE A 194 4.41 -4.40 27.58
N LYS A 195 5.23 -5.01 28.45
CA LYS A 195 4.80 -6.17 29.24
C LYS A 195 3.66 -5.81 30.20
N VAL A 196 3.80 -4.71 30.94
CA VAL A 196 2.78 -4.24 31.90
C VAL A 196 1.50 -3.86 31.16
N LEU A 197 1.60 -3.07 30.10
CA LEU A 197 0.46 -2.69 29.25
C LEU A 197 -0.27 -3.93 28.69
N ARG A 198 0.48 -4.89 28.14
CA ARG A 198 -0.10 -6.12 27.58
C ARG A 198 -0.82 -6.95 28.63
N LEU A 199 -0.22 -7.16 29.81
CA LEU A 199 -0.82 -7.99 30.86
C LEU A 199 -2.11 -7.39 31.38
N GLU A 200 -2.15 -6.07 31.59
CA GLU A 200 -3.38 -5.41 32.02
C GLU A 200 -4.46 -5.46 30.92
N PHE A 201 -4.07 -5.24 29.66
CA PHE A 201 -5.00 -5.38 28.53
C PHE A 201 -5.57 -6.81 28.38
N GLU A 202 -4.72 -7.84 28.43
CA GLU A 202 -5.14 -9.24 28.32
C GLU A 202 -6.11 -9.62 29.46
N LYS A 203 -5.82 -9.16 30.69
CA LYS A 203 -6.70 -9.34 31.85
C LYS A 203 -8.08 -8.72 31.61
N ARG A 204 -8.13 -7.46 31.16
CA ARG A 204 -9.38 -6.71 30.91
C ARG A 204 -10.20 -7.32 29.77
N MET A 205 -9.57 -7.60 28.64
CA MET A 205 -10.24 -8.21 27.50
C MET A 205 -10.75 -9.61 27.82
N SER A 206 -9.98 -10.44 28.54
CA SER A 206 -10.41 -11.80 28.88
C SER A 206 -11.62 -11.78 29.83
N ALA A 207 -11.72 -10.78 30.71
CA ALA A 207 -12.88 -10.60 31.58
C ALA A 207 -14.13 -10.22 30.77
N ILE A 208 -13.99 -9.40 29.74
CA ILE A 208 -15.11 -9.00 28.86
C ILE A 208 -15.61 -10.17 28.02
N THR A 209 -14.69 -10.93 27.42
CA THR A 209 -15.05 -11.97 26.46
C THR A 209 -15.43 -13.30 27.09
N GLY A 210 -15.10 -13.51 28.36
CA GLY A 210 -15.30 -14.79 29.07
C GLY A 210 -14.32 -15.89 28.65
N TYR A 211 -13.34 -15.59 27.80
CA TYR A 211 -12.28 -16.51 27.40
C TYR A 211 -10.92 -15.80 27.37
N ARG A 212 -9.84 -16.58 27.48
CA ARG A 212 -8.49 -16.02 27.50
C ARG A 212 -8.12 -15.43 26.13
N VAL A 213 -7.88 -14.13 26.09
CA VAL A 213 -7.30 -13.42 24.93
C VAL A 213 -5.78 -13.61 24.96
N LYS A 214 -5.22 -14.20 23.90
CA LYS A 214 -3.78 -14.50 23.76
C LYS A 214 -3.20 -13.81 22.51
N ASP A 215 -1.89 -13.94 22.32
CA ASP A 215 -1.16 -13.54 21.11
C ASP A 215 -1.34 -12.07 20.74
N VAL A 216 -1.40 -11.23 21.77
CA VAL A 216 -1.34 -9.77 21.65
C VAL A 216 0.11 -9.32 21.45
N TYR A 217 1.07 -10.08 21.99
CA TYR A 217 2.48 -9.78 21.89
C TYR A 217 2.98 -9.87 20.45
N GLN A 218 3.66 -8.81 20.02
CA GLN A 218 4.59 -8.83 18.90
C GLN A 218 5.96 -8.45 19.42
N ALA A 219 7.02 -9.02 18.83
CA ALA A 219 8.38 -8.70 19.21
C ALA A 219 8.59 -7.18 19.15
N THR A 220 8.97 -6.62 20.30
CA THR A 220 9.21 -5.17 20.40
C THR A 220 10.63 -4.87 19.95
N GLY A 221 10.77 -4.11 18.87
CA GLY A 221 12.04 -3.74 18.28
C GLY A 221 12.12 -2.26 17.94
N VAL A 222 13.29 -1.67 18.14
CA VAL A 222 13.60 -0.27 17.86
C VAL A 222 13.65 0.00 16.34
N SER A 223 13.93 -1.04 15.54
CA SER A 223 14.05 -0.98 14.08
C SER A 223 12.72 -0.94 13.34
N ASN A 224 11.59 -0.97 14.05
CA ASN A 224 10.28 -0.91 13.42
C ASN A 224 10.07 0.49 12.82
N GLU A 225 9.66 0.55 11.56
CA GLU A 225 9.40 1.79 10.82
C GLU A 225 8.42 2.73 11.54
N HIS A 226 7.62 2.21 12.48
CA HIS A 226 6.61 2.99 13.21
C HIS A 226 6.99 3.32 14.66
N GLY A 227 8.22 3.00 15.11
CA GLY A 227 8.67 3.22 16.48
C GLY A 227 8.52 2.00 17.39
N TYR A 228 9.12 2.07 18.58
CA TYR A 228 9.22 0.95 19.51
C TYR A 228 7.83 0.43 19.92
N GLY A 229 7.56 -0.86 19.71
CA GLY A 229 6.32 -1.51 20.16
C GLY A 229 5.04 -1.10 19.43
N ALA A 230 5.13 -0.30 18.36
CA ALA A 230 3.98 0.12 17.54
C ALA A 230 3.13 -1.05 17.03
N GLY A 231 3.79 -2.14 16.62
CA GLY A 231 3.10 -3.36 16.17
C GLY A 231 2.21 -3.99 17.25
N MET A 232 2.66 -3.97 18.52
CA MET A 232 1.86 -4.47 19.63
C MET A 232 0.63 -3.59 19.88
N ILE A 233 0.77 -2.26 19.75
CA ILE A 233 -0.37 -1.33 19.81
C ILE A 233 -1.39 -1.61 18.71
N PHE A 234 -0.93 -1.84 17.47
CA PHE A 234 -1.82 -2.22 16.36
C PHE A 234 -2.54 -3.55 16.63
N ASN A 235 -1.83 -4.54 17.18
CA ASN A 235 -2.43 -5.82 17.51
C ASN A 235 -3.44 -5.68 18.68
N MET A 236 -3.16 -4.87 19.70
CA MET A 236 -4.13 -4.56 20.75
C MET A 236 -5.37 -3.86 20.20
N ALA A 237 -5.21 -2.87 19.32
CA ALA A 237 -6.33 -2.19 18.67
C ALA A 237 -7.18 -3.16 17.82
N TRP A 238 -6.54 -4.11 17.14
CA TRP A 238 -7.22 -5.21 16.44
C TRP A 238 -8.01 -6.09 17.41
N ARG A 239 -7.43 -6.46 18.55
CA ARG A 239 -8.05 -7.31 19.58
C ARG A 239 -9.20 -6.64 20.30
N MET A 240 -9.25 -5.31 20.36
CA MET A 240 -10.40 -4.58 20.90
C MET A 240 -11.68 -4.85 20.10
N VAL A 241 -11.56 -5.08 18.80
CA VAL A 241 -12.70 -5.37 17.92
C VAL A 241 -12.87 -6.88 17.72
N PHE A 242 -11.77 -7.61 17.58
CA PHE A 242 -11.77 -9.05 17.29
C PHE A 242 -10.86 -9.79 18.29
N PRO A 243 -11.34 -10.06 19.51
CA PRO A 243 -10.50 -10.63 20.55
C PRO A 243 -9.98 -12.03 20.20
N ASP A 244 -10.73 -12.82 19.42
CA ASP A 244 -10.36 -14.14 18.89
C ASP A 244 -9.67 -14.11 17.52
N GLY A 245 -9.43 -12.93 16.95
CA GLY A 245 -8.86 -12.79 15.60
C GLY A 245 -7.49 -13.45 15.45
N PRO A 246 -6.97 -13.64 14.23
CA PRO A 246 -5.57 -13.99 14.06
C PRO A 246 -4.67 -12.85 14.58
N ALA A 247 -3.50 -13.20 15.11
CA ALA A 247 -2.49 -12.19 15.44
C ALA A 247 -2.02 -11.50 14.16
N LEU A 248 -1.87 -10.18 14.20
CA LEU A 248 -1.26 -9.47 13.08
C LEU A 248 0.23 -9.86 13.02
N THR A 249 0.79 -10.00 11.82
CA THR A 249 2.25 -10.20 11.63
C THR A 249 2.93 -8.97 11.05
N LYS A 250 2.14 -8.00 10.60
CA LYS A 250 2.54 -6.79 9.89
C LYS A 250 1.66 -5.62 10.36
N PRO A 251 1.99 -4.37 10.03
CA PRO A 251 1.11 -3.24 10.27
C PRO A 251 -0.29 -3.53 9.72
N LEU A 252 -1.33 -3.12 10.45
CA LEU A 252 -2.69 -3.55 10.21
C LEU A 252 -3.15 -3.30 8.76
N SER A 253 -2.91 -2.11 8.20
CA SER A 253 -3.27 -1.79 6.82
C SER A 253 -2.64 -2.76 5.81
N PHE A 254 -1.39 -3.14 6.02
CA PHE A 254 -0.67 -4.08 5.16
C PHE A 254 -1.18 -5.51 5.36
N GLN A 255 -1.43 -5.95 6.59
CA GLN A 255 -2.01 -7.26 6.87
C GLN A 255 -3.39 -7.41 6.21
N LEU A 256 -4.23 -6.37 6.31
CA LEU A 256 -5.55 -6.31 5.68
C LEU A 256 -5.46 -6.34 4.15
N TRP A 257 -4.51 -5.59 3.58
CA TRP A 257 -4.22 -5.63 2.16
C TRP A 257 -3.75 -7.02 1.71
N GLU A 258 -2.88 -7.70 2.46
CA GLU A 258 -2.42 -9.04 2.10
C GLU A 258 -3.54 -10.07 2.12
N TRP A 259 -4.43 -9.98 3.11
CA TRP A 259 -5.58 -10.88 3.19
C TRP A 259 -6.54 -10.70 2.02
N SER A 260 -6.80 -9.45 1.63
CA SER A 260 -7.84 -9.11 0.65
C SER A 260 -7.33 -8.93 -0.78
N ARG A 261 -6.03 -8.67 -0.99
CA ARG A 261 -5.36 -8.30 -2.25
C ARG A 261 -6.04 -7.21 -3.12
N ALA A 262 -7.20 -6.71 -2.71
CA ALA A 262 -8.10 -5.81 -3.43
C ALA A 262 -8.50 -4.58 -2.56
N GLY A 263 -7.73 -4.31 -1.50
CA GLY A 263 -8.05 -3.28 -0.50
C GLY A 263 -9.00 -3.80 0.58
N ASN A 264 -9.17 -3.02 1.66
CA ASN A 264 -9.80 -3.43 2.91
C ASN A 264 -11.32 -3.75 2.86
N LYS A 265 -11.83 -4.38 1.80
CA LYS A 265 -13.24 -4.74 1.67
C LYS A 265 -13.65 -5.90 2.57
N ALA A 266 -12.71 -6.77 2.94
CA ALA A 266 -12.99 -7.88 3.83
C ALA A 266 -13.41 -7.41 5.24
N ILE A 267 -12.79 -6.34 5.76
CA ILE A 267 -13.09 -5.74 7.06
C ILE A 267 -13.79 -4.40 6.86
N ASN A 268 -15.08 -4.47 6.53
CA ASN A 268 -15.95 -3.30 6.37
C ASN A 268 -16.58 -2.88 7.72
N ALA A 269 -17.35 -1.78 7.71
CA ALA A 269 -18.02 -1.26 8.90
C ALA A 269 -18.95 -2.29 9.57
N ASP A 270 -19.69 -3.08 8.80
CA ASP A 270 -20.58 -4.12 9.33
C ASP A 270 -19.80 -5.20 10.07
N VAL A 271 -18.70 -5.69 9.48
CA VAL A 271 -17.81 -6.67 10.13
C VAL A 271 -17.23 -6.10 11.43
N ILE A 272 -16.80 -4.83 11.45
CA ILE A 272 -16.26 -4.17 12.65
C ILE A 272 -17.33 -4.06 13.74
N ASN A 273 -18.54 -3.62 13.38
CA ASN A 273 -19.66 -3.49 14.32
C ASN A 273 -20.08 -4.85 14.89
N LEU A 274 -20.11 -5.89 14.05
CA LEU A 274 -20.38 -7.27 14.47
C LEU A 274 -19.28 -7.81 15.39
N GLY A 275 -18.00 -7.53 15.10
CA GLY A 275 -16.86 -7.93 15.94
C GLY A 275 -16.98 -7.38 17.36
N ARG A 276 -17.29 -6.10 17.48
CA ARG A 276 -17.52 -5.44 18.79
C ARG A 276 -18.67 -6.07 19.58
N ARG A 277 -19.70 -6.58 18.91
CA ARG A 277 -20.92 -7.10 19.54
C ARG A 277 -20.87 -8.60 19.86
N TYR A 278 -20.28 -9.40 18.98
CA TYR A 278 -20.34 -10.86 19.03
C TYR A 278 -18.97 -11.52 19.31
N HIS A 279 -17.89 -10.73 19.30
CA HIS A 279 -16.50 -11.12 19.64
C HIS A 279 -15.87 -12.25 18.80
N SER A 280 -16.61 -12.89 17.88
CA SER A 280 -16.09 -13.89 16.95
C SER A 280 -15.73 -13.25 15.63
N PHE A 281 -14.43 -13.23 15.29
CA PHE A 281 -13.91 -12.66 14.07
C PHE A 281 -14.49 -13.33 12.82
N TYR A 282 -14.51 -14.65 12.80
CA TYR A 282 -14.95 -15.41 11.64
C TYR A 282 -16.47 -15.35 11.46
N ASP A 283 -17.24 -15.30 12.54
CA ASP A 283 -18.70 -15.11 12.41
C ASP A 283 -19.04 -13.67 12.01
N ALA A 284 -18.30 -12.68 12.50
CA ALA A 284 -18.43 -11.30 12.05
C ALA A 284 -18.14 -11.18 10.54
N LEU A 285 -17.10 -11.85 10.04
CA LEU A 285 -16.82 -11.93 8.60
C LEU A 285 -17.97 -12.56 7.81
N ILE A 286 -18.47 -13.72 8.24
CA ILE A 286 -19.54 -14.44 7.53
C ILE A 286 -20.82 -13.62 7.48
N ARG A 287 -21.22 -13.05 8.63
CA ARG A 287 -22.45 -12.26 8.75
C ARG A 287 -22.33 -10.89 8.07
N GLY A 288 -21.20 -10.20 8.23
CA GLY A 288 -20.96 -8.88 7.64
C GLY A 288 -20.85 -8.90 6.11
N HIS A 289 -20.66 -10.08 5.51
CA HIS A 289 -20.73 -10.28 4.06
C HIS A 289 -22.04 -10.92 3.58
N ASN A 290 -23.04 -11.04 4.48
CA ASN A 290 -24.35 -11.62 4.22
C ASN A 290 -24.29 -13.07 3.67
N ILE A 291 -23.37 -13.89 4.19
CA ILE A 291 -23.26 -15.30 3.83
C ILE A 291 -24.03 -16.12 4.87
N THR A 292 -25.19 -16.65 4.48
CA THR A 292 -26.07 -17.41 5.39
C THR A 292 -25.44 -18.71 5.87
N TYR A 293 -24.74 -19.42 4.99
CA TYR A 293 -24.10 -20.69 5.33
C TYR A 293 -22.79 -20.90 4.56
N LEU A 294 -21.70 -21.02 5.30
CA LEU A 294 -20.38 -21.33 4.76
C LEU A 294 -20.03 -22.79 5.03
N LYS A 295 -19.76 -23.56 3.97
CA LYS A 295 -19.44 -24.99 4.05
C LYS A 295 -18.16 -25.22 4.88
N PRO A 296 -17.99 -26.39 5.54
CA PRO A 296 -16.84 -26.65 6.43
C PRO A 296 -15.46 -26.47 5.77
N PHE A 297 -15.31 -26.84 4.49
CA PHE A 297 -14.04 -26.69 3.78
C PHE A 297 -13.69 -25.22 3.49
N MET A 298 -14.69 -24.38 3.20
CA MET A 298 -14.51 -22.95 3.04
C MET A 298 -14.22 -22.27 4.38
N ARG A 299 -14.85 -22.71 5.48
CA ARG A 299 -14.50 -22.24 6.84
C ARG A 299 -13.03 -22.52 7.17
N ARG A 300 -12.53 -23.74 6.91
CA ARG A 300 -11.11 -24.08 7.09
C ARG A 300 -10.19 -23.18 6.25
N TRP A 301 -10.61 -22.82 5.05
CA TRP A 301 -9.87 -21.88 4.21
C TRP A 301 -9.88 -20.46 4.77
N LEU A 302 -11.04 -20.00 5.26
CA LEU A 302 -11.20 -18.69 5.88
C LEU A 302 -10.24 -18.47 7.06
N HIS A 303 -10.06 -19.50 7.90
CA HIS A 303 -9.14 -19.45 9.03
C HIS A 303 -7.68 -19.20 8.62
N LYS A 304 -7.29 -19.65 7.42
CA LYS A 304 -5.93 -19.41 6.88
C LYS A 304 -5.86 -18.11 6.09
N ASN A 305 -6.96 -17.72 5.44
CA ASN A 305 -7.00 -16.60 4.49
C ASN A 305 -8.29 -15.77 4.69
N PRO A 306 -8.38 -14.94 5.73
CA PRO A 306 -9.60 -14.21 6.09
C PRO A 306 -10.19 -13.36 4.96
N GLY A 307 -9.35 -12.74 4.12
CA GLY A 307 -9.84 -11.90 3.04
C GLY A 307 -10.50 -12.64 1.88
N SER A 308 -10.42 -13.98 1.85
CA SER A 308 -11.13 -14.82 0.88
C SER A 308 -12.66 -14.73 1.03
N ILE A 309 -13.16 -14.19 2.14
CA ILE A 309 -14.60 -14.01 2.39
C ILE A 309 -15.30 -13.26 1.26
N THR A 310 -14.63 -12.27 0.67
CA THR A 310 -15.14 -11.45 -0.44
C THR A 310 -15.41 -12.31 -1.68
N ALA A 311 -14.50 -13.24 -1.98
CA ALA A 311 -14.68 -14.22 -3.05
C ALA A 311 -15.72 -15.30 -2.70
N PHE A 312 -15.86 -15.67 -1.43
CA PHE A 312 -16.76 -16.75 -1.02
C PHE A 312 -18.22 -16.40 -1.30
N LYS A 313 -18.59 -15.12 -1.14
CA LYS A 313 -19.89 -14.64 -1.57
C LYS A 313 -20.14 -14.92 -3.05
N GLY A 314 -19.18 -14.59 -3.92
CA GLY A 314 -19.26 -14.89 -5.35
C GLY A 314 -19.34 -16.38 -5.66
N ILE A 315 -18.53 -17.21 -5.00
CA ILE A 315 -18.56 -18.68 -5.16
C ILE A 315 -19.94 -19.25 -4.81
N VAL A 316 -20.49 -18.88 -3.65
CA VAL A 316 -21.82 -19.32 -3.20
C VAL A 316 -22.91 -18.80 -4.14
N MET A 317 -22.78 -17.58 -4.68
CA MET A 317 -23.72 -17.04 -5.65
C MET A 317 -23.65 -17.73 -7.02
N LEU A 318 -22.53 -18.37 -7.39
CA LEU A 318 -22.32 -18.99 -8.70
C LEU A 318 -22.82 -20.44 -8.76
N SER A 319 -22.69 -21.19 -7.67
CA SER A 319 -23.10 -22.58 -7.61
C SER A 319 -23.45 -23.02 -6.20
N ASP A 320 -24.53 -23.80 -6.08
CA ASP A 320 -24.90 -24.52 -4.86
C ASP A 320 -24.25 -25.91 -4.77
N ASP A 321 -23.63 -26.40 -5.86
CA ASP A 321 -22.99 -27.71 -5.91
C ASP A 321 -21.66 -27.72 -5.14
N ILE A 322 -21.52 -28.67 -4.22
CA ILE A 322 -20.38 -28.72 -3.30
C ILE A 322 -19.06 -29.04 -4.04
N ASN A 323 -19.11 -29.82 -5.11
CA ASN A 323 -17.91 -30.20 -5.86
C ASN A 323 -17.45 -29.04 -6.75
N GLU A 324 -18.37 -28.34 -7.40
CA GLU A 324 -18.08 -27.13 -8.17
C GLU A 324 -17.55 -26.01 -7.27
N GLN A 325 -18.12 -25.79 -6.07
CA GLN A 325 -17.59 -24.84 -5.09
C GLN A 325 -16.15 -25.19 -4.65
N ARG A 326 -15.83 -26.48 -4.50
CA ARG A 326 -14.45 -26.93 -4.22
C ARG A 326 -13.50 -26.62 -5.37
N LEU A 327 -13.92 -26.85 -6.61
CA LEU A 327 -13.11 -26.52 -7.78
C LEU A 327 -12.91 -25.01 -7.92
N LEU A 328 -13.95 -24.20 -7.70
CA LEU A 328 -13.84 -22.73 -7.71
C LEU A 328 -12.88 -22.23 -6.63
N LEU A 329 -12.92 -22.82 -5.44
CA LEU A 329 -11.97 -22.52 -4.36
C LEU A 329 -10.53 -22.89 -4.74
N ASP A 330 -10.34 -24.02 -5.42
CA ASP A 330 -9.03 -24.43 -5.92
C ASP A 330 -8.49 -23.45 -6.97
N VAL A 331 -9.31 -22.97 -7.92
CA VAL A 331 -8.88 -21.91 -8.85
C VAL A 331 -8.56 -20.61 -8.10
N LEU A 332 -9.38 -20.21 -7.12
CA LEU A 332 -9.13 -19.04 -6.26
C LEU A 332 -7.76 -19.14 -5.57
N SER A 333 -7.38 -20.32 -5.07
CA SER A 333 -6.09 -20.51 -4.41
C SER A 333 -4.90 -20.27 -5.33
N ARG A 334 -5.03 -20.60 -6.61
CA ARG A 334 -3.98 -20.44 -7.64
C ARG A 334 -3.93 -19.03 -8.22
N LYS A 335 -5.08 -18.33 -8.22
CA LYS A 335 -5.24 -17.01 -8.86
C LYS A 335 -5.93 -15.97 -7.96
N GLN A 336 -5.52 -15.94 -6.70
CA GLN A 336 -6.18 -15.14 -5.66
C GLN A 336 -6.35 -13.66 -6.04
N HIS A 337 -5.32 -13.04 -6.61
CA HIS A 337 -5.31 -11.62 -6.97
C HIS A 337 -6.36 -11.23 -8.03
N ILE A 338 -6.57 -12.06 -9.05
CA ILE A 338 -7.58 -11.82 -10.10
C ILE A 338 -8.97 -12.21 -9.60
N LEU A 339 -9.09 -13.38 -8.98
CA LEU A 339 -10.40 -13.94 -8.65
C LEU A 339 -11.09 -13.24 -7.48
N LEU A 340 -10.34 -12.67 -6.53
CA LEU A 340 -10.95 -11.79 -5.51
C LEU A 340 -11.63 -10.58 -6.16
N ARG A 341 -11.03 -10.03 -7.21
CA ARG A 341 -11.58 -8.89 -7.94
C ARG A 341 -12.80 -9.28 -8.78
N ILE A 342 -12.76 -10.46 -9.41
CA ILE A 342 -13.87 -11.00 -10.22
C ILE A 342 -15.09 -11.29 -9.36
N PHE A 343 -14.90 -12.00 -8.25
CA PHE A 343 -16.01 -12.44 -7.41
C PHE A 343 -16.61 -11.31 -6.57
N ASP A 344 -15.92 -10.18 -6.43
CA ASP A 344 -16.42 -8.96 -5.80
C ASP A 344 -17.13 -8.01 -6.79
N ASP A 345 -17.04 -8.25 -8.10
CA ASP A 345 -17.67 -7.42 -9.12
C ASP A 345 -19.04 -7.97 -9.53
N ALA A 346 -20.10 -7.16 -9.33
CA ALA A 346 -21.46 -7.58 -9.61
C ALA A 346 -21.70 -7.88 -11.11
N GLN A 347 -21.08 -7.14 -12.04
CA GLN A 347 -21.22 -7.40 -13.47
C GLN A 347 -20.45 -8.65 -13.87
N ALA A 348 -19.27 -8.87 -13.29
CA ALA A 348 -18.52 -10.10 -13.48
C ALA A 348 -19.32 -11.32 -13.02
N LEU A 349 -19.98 -11.26 -11.85
CA LEU A 349 -20.84 -12.35 -11.38
C LEU A 349 -22.03 -12.61 -12.33
N VAL A 350 -22.66 -11.56 -12.87
CA VAL A 350 -23.73 -11.71 -13.87
C VAL A 350 -23.21 -12.41 -15.13
N PHE A 351 -22.05 -11.98 -15.64
CA PHE A 351 -21.40 -12.63 -16.78
C PHE A 351 -21.11 -14.10 -16.49
N LEU A 352 -20.47 -14.41 -15.36
CA LEU A 352 -20.09 -15.78 -15.00
C LEU A 352 -21.30 -16.69 -14.80
N LYS A 353 -22.41 -16.18 -14.24
CA LYS A 353 -23.67 -16.92 -14.14
C LYS A 353 -24.22 -17.30 -15.51
N ARG A 354 -24.21 -16.35 -16.46
CA ARG A 354 -24.66 -16.62 -17.83
C ARG A 354 -23.70 -17.56 -18.54
N PHE A 355 -22.40 -17.31 -18.46
CA PHE A 355 -21.35 -18.15 -19.02
C PHE A 355 -21.46 -19.60 -18.55
N ARG A 356 -21.69 -19.83 -17.25
CA ARG A 356 -21.91 -21.17 -16.68
C ARG A 356 -23.11 -21.88 -17.31
N LYS A 357 -24.18 -21.15 -17.62
CA LYS A 357 -25.39 -21.70 -18.26
C LYS A 357 -25.14 -22.09 -19.71
N GLU A 358 -24.47 -21.23 -20.48
CA GLU A 358 -24.23 -21.45 -21.92
C GLU A 358 -23.09 -22.47 -22.17
N TYR A 359 -22.01 -22.40 -21.41
CA TYR A 359 -20.81 -23.24 -21.60
C TYR A 359 -20.64 -24.25 -20.47
N LYS A 360 -21.66 -25.07 -20.21
CA LYS A 360 -21.66 -26.10 -19.13
C LYS A 360 -20.30 -26.77 -18.95
N ASN A 361 -19.86 -26.92 -17.69
CA ASN A 361 -18.56 -27.50 -17.29
C ASN A 361 -17.30 -26.72 -17.75
N GLN A 362 -17.43 -25.60 -18.47
CA GLN A 362 -16.28 -24.79 -18.94
C GLN A 362 -15.93 -23.64 -18.00
N LEU A 363 -16.72 -23.37 -16.96
CA LEU A 363 -16.45 -22.27 -16.01
C LEU A 363 -15.08 -22.43 -15.34
N ILE A 364 -14.75 -23.63 -14.86
CA ILE A 364 -13.46 -23.90 -14.19
C ILE A 364 -12.28 -23.76 -15.16
N PRO A 365 -12.28 -24.38 -16.36
CA PRO A 365 -11.27 -24.12 -17.39
C PRO A 365 -11.14 -22.65 -17.76
N PHE A 366 -12.27 -21.94 -17.91
CA PHE A 366 -12.29 -20.52 -18.25
C PHE A 366 -11.59 -19.66 -17.19
N LEU A 367 -11.95 -19.82 -15.91
CA LEU A 367 -11.32 -19.10 -14.80
C LEU A 367 -9.86 -19.52 -14.59
N SER A 368 -9.48 -20.72 -15.04
CA SER A 368 -8.10 -21.19 -15.03
C SER A 368 -7.25 -20.63 -16.18
N ASN A 369 -7.87 -20.07 -17.23
CA ASN A 369 -7.18 -19.46 -18.39
C ASN A 369 -6.68 -18.05 -18.08
N HIS A 370 -5.69 -17.50 -18.80
CA HIS A 370 -5.03 -16.21 -18.49
C HIS A 370 -5.81 -14.94 -18.87
N PHE A 371 -6.97 -15.05 -19.54
CA PHE A 371 -7.72 -13.92 -20.11
C PHE A 371 -9.08 -13.68 -19.47
N GLU A 372 -9.41 -14.38 -18.39
CA GLU A 372 -10.67 -14.28 -17.68
C GLU A 372 -10.99 -12.83 -17.29
N TRP A 373 -10.00 -12.10 -16.79
CA TRP A 373 -10.17 -10.70 -16.40
C TRP A 373 -10.41 -9.78 -17.60
N ASP A 374 -9.65 -9.97 -18.69
CA ASP A 374 -9.77 -9.15 -19.90
C ASP A 374 -11.12 -9.41 -20.59
N ILE A 375 -11.56 -10.66 -20.68
CA ILE A 375 -12.87 -11.05 -21.23
C ILE A 375 -14.01 -10.42 -20.43
N ILE A 376 -13.99 -10.54 -19.10
CA ILE A 376 -15.01 -9.96 -18.23
C ILE A 376 -15.04 -8.43 -18.35
N THR A 377 -13.86 -7.80 -18.40
CA THR A 377 -13.73 -6.34 -18.54
C THR A 377 -14.23 -5.86 -19.90
N MET A 378 -13.97 -6.60 -20.98
CA MET A 378 -14.51 -6.25 -22.31
C MET A 378 -16.03 -6.40 -22.33
N TYR A 379 -16.56 -7.48 -21.77
CA TYR A 379 -18.00 -7.67 -21.67
C TYR A 379 -18.67 -6.58 -20.83
N SER A 380 -18.10 -6.17 -19.69
CA SER A 380 -18.68 -5.11 -18.84
C SER A 380 -18.81 -3.78 -19.60
N GLN A 381 -17.91 -3.51 -20.55
CA GLN A 381 -17.88 -2.31 -21.38
C GLN A 381 -18.90 -2.29 -22.52
N LEU A 382 -19.50 -3.43 -22.86
CA LEU A 382 -20.54 -3.49 -23.90
C LEU A 382 -21.84 -2.83 -23.41
N GLU A 383 -22.52 -2.17 -24.35
CA GLU A 383 -23.89 -1.70 -24.18
C GLU A 383 -24.87 -2.87 -24.11
N ALA A 384 -26.08 -2.62 -23.60
CA ALA A 384 -27.07 -3.65 -23.35
C ALA A 384 -27.42 -4.46 -24.62
N GLU A 385 -27.57 -3.78 -25.76
CA GLU A 385 -27.88 -4.39 -27.05
C GLU A 385 -26.74 -5.31 -27.52
N ASN A 386 -25.50 -4.83 -27.46
CA ASN A 386 -24.33 -5.62 -27.85
C ASN A 386 -24.04 -6.80 -26.90
N LYS A 387 -24.38 -6.68 -25.62
CA LYS A 387 -24.37 -7.82 -24.68
C LYS A 387 -25.37 -8.88 -25.10
N ALA A 388 -26.56 -8.50 -25.54
CA ALA A 388 -27.56 -9.43 -26.05
C ALA A 388 -27.07 -10.13 -27.32
N THR A 389 -26.57 -9.35 -28.31
CA THR A 389 -26.00 -9.89 -29.55
C THR A 389 -24.86 -10.88 -29.28
N PHE A 390 -23.94 -10.56 -28.37
CA PHE A 390 -22.86 -11.49 -27.99
C PHE A 390 -23.40 -12.86 -27.56
N TRP A 391 -24.43 -12.90 -26.72
CA TRP A 391 -25.02 -14.17 -26.27
C TRP A 391 -25.85 -14.86 -27.35
N GLU A 392 -26.50 -14.12 -28.25
CA GLU A 392 -27.22 -14.68 -29.40
C GLU A 392 -26.27 -15.39 -30.39
N THR A 393 -25.09 -14.82 -30.64
CA THR A 393 -24.08 -15.45 -31.50
C THR A 393 -23.54 -16.76 -30.92
N HIS A 394 -23.67 -16.96 -29.61
CA HIS A 394 -23.23 -18.13 -28.86
C HIS A 394 -21.84 -18.63 -29.31
N PRO A 395 -20.78 -17.79 -29.22
CA PRO A 395 -19.48 -18.08 -29.83
C PRO A 395 -18.86 -19.35 -29.23
N LYS A 396 -17.98 -20.05 -29.94
CA LYS A 396 -17.26 -21.18 -29.32
C LYS A 396 -16.33 -20.65 -28.23
N LEU A 397 -16.07 -21.44 -27.19
CA LEU A 397 -15.23 -21.03 -26.05
C LEU A 397 -13.90 -20.40 -26.46
N ARG A 398 -13.22 -21.01 -27.44
CA ARG A 398 -11.93 -20.53 -27.97
C ARG A 398 -12.02 -19.17 -28.70
N ASP A 399 -13.21 -18.80 -29.15
CA ASP A 399 -13.49 -17.63 -29.98
C ASP A 399 -14.17 -16.51 -29.15
N VAL A 400 -14.54 -16.76 -27.88
CA VAL A 400 -15.20 -15.78 -26.98
C VAL A 400 -14.43 -14.46 -26.88
N HIS A 401 -13.11 -14.53 -26.75
CA HIS A 401 -12.26 -13.34 -26.67
C HIS A 401 -12.36 -12.51 -27.96
N ASP A 402 -12.21 -13.16 -29.12
CA ASP A 402 -12.16 -12.49 -30.41
C ASP A 402 -13.53 -11.91 -30.79
N GLU A 403 -14.62 -12.60 -30.43
CA GLU A 403 -15.97 -12.09 -30.64
C GLU A 403 -16.25 -10.84 -29.81
N LEU A 404 -15.86 -10.82 -28.53
CA LEU A 404 -15.97 -9.62 -27.70
C LEU A 404 -15.15 -8.45 -28.25
N VAL A 405 -13.94 -8.72 -28.75
CA VAL A 405 -13.11 -7.72 -29.42
C VAL A 405 -13.84 -7.16 -30.64
N ASN A 406 -14.41 -8.03 -31.48
CA ASN A 406 -15.13 -7.61 -32.69
C ASN A 406 -16.35 -6.75 -32.38
N ILE A 407 -17.18 -7.16 -31.43
CA ILE A 407 -18.38 -6.41 -31.03
C ILE A 407 -17.99 -5.08 -30.39
N LEU A 408 -17.04 -5.08 -29.46
CA LEU A 408 -16.56 -3.85 -28.82
C LEU A 408 -15.88 -2.91 -29.82
N ASN A 409 -15.24 -3.43 -30.88
CA ASN A 409 -14.71 -2.64 -31.98
C ASN A 409 -15.83 -1.93 -32.74
N LYS A 410 -16.92 -2.64 -33.07
CA LYS A 410 -18.07 -2.07 -33.78
C LYS A 410 -18.85 -1.06 -32.91
N GLN A 411 -19.08 -1.36 -31.63
CA GLN A 411 -19.80 -0.47 -30.72
C GLN A 411 -19.08 0.87 -30.52
N ARG A 412 -17.76 0.81 -30.27
CA ARG A 412 -16.94 2.00 -29.98
C ARG A 412 -16.24 2.51 -31.22
N PHE A 413 -16.87 2.45 -32.39
CA PHE A 413 -16.34 3.07 -33.60
C PHE A 413 -16.54 4.58 -33.54
N GLU A 414 -15.99 5.22 -32.52
CA GLU A 414 -15.74 6.65 -32.51
C GLU A 414 -14.27 6.87 -32.88
N TYR A 415 -14.03 7.81 -33.77
CA TYR A 415 -12.69 8.32 -34.01
C TYR A 415 -12.18 8.94 -32.70
N VAL A 416 -11.16 8.32 -32.10
CA VAL A 416 -10.54 8.82 -30.87
C VAL A 416 -9.12 9.27 -31.18
N GLU A 417 -8.86 10.56 -31.01
CA GLU A 417 -7.49 11.10 -30.99
C GLU A 417 -6.78 10.66 -29.71
N LEU A 418 -5.53 10.24 -29.87
CA LEU A 418 -4.64 9.85 -28.79
C LEU A 418 -3.70 11.01 -28.43
N LEU A 419 -3.26 11.04 -27.19
CA LEU A 419 -2.29 12.03 -26.72
C LEU A 419 -0.99 11.91 -27.53
N LYS A 420 -0.58 13.01 -28.16
CA LYS A 420 0.65 13.08 -28.96
C LYS A 420 1.89 12.92 -28.06
N ALA A 421 2.91 12.26 -28.59
CA ALA A 421 4.19 12.06 -27.92
C ALA A 421 5.32 12.45 -28.90
N ASP A 422 5.48 13.76 -29.06
CA ASP A 422 6.42 14.34 -30.01
C ASP A 422 7.88 13.95 -29.69
N GLY A 423 8.68 13.75 -30.73
CA GLY A 423 10.11 13.43 -30.62
C GLY A 423 10.43 11.94 -30.44
N LEU A 424 9.46 11.06 -30.18
CA LEU A 424 9.70 9.61 -30.05
C LEU A 424 9.58 8.83 -31.36
N ALA A 425 8.83 9.36 -32.33
CA ALA A 425 8.70 8.78 -33.66
C ALA A 425 9.99 8.99 -34.46
N GLU A 426 10.62 7.90 -34.90
CA GLU A 426 11.86 7.98 -35.67
C GLU A 426 12.14 6.71 -36.49
N LYS A 427 12.94 6.87 -37.56
CA LYS A 427 13.55 5.76 -38.29
C LYS A 427 15.01 5.65 -37.89
N SER A 428 15.40 4.55 -37.27
CA SER A 428 16.79 4.33 -36.86
C SER A 428 17.17 2.87 -36.94
N ASN A 429 18.43 2.62 -37.32
CA ASN A 429 19.01 1.28 -37.37
C ASN A 429 18.16 0.25 -38.15
N GLY A 430 17.43 0.66 -39.19
CA GLY A 430 16.55 -0.21 -39.98
C GLY A 430 15.27 -0.67 -39.26
N LEU A 431 14.88 0.02 -38.18
CA LEU A 431 13.56 -0.04 -37.57
C LEU A 431 12.87 1.33 -37.70
N GLU A 432 11.55 1.31 -37.69
CA GLU A 432 10.72 2.51 -37.65
C GLU A 432 9.86 2.46 -36.39
N PHE A 433 10.03 3.44 -35.52
CA PHE A 433 9.26 3.63 -34.30
C PHE A 433 8.12 4.59 -34.59
N VAL A 434 6.89 4.11 -34.43
CA VAL A 434 5.67 4.88 -34.74
C VAL A 434 4.84 5.09 -33.49
N ILE A 435 4.33 6.30 -33.33
CA ILE A 435 3.37 6.65 -32.28
C ILE A 435 1.98 6.58 -32.90
N PRO A 436 1.03 5.80 -32.34
CA PRO A 436 -0.33 5.79 -32.82
C PRO A 436 -0.99 7.14 -32.50
N GLU A 437 -1.57 7.79 -33.50
CA GLU A 437 -2.25 9.08 -33.34
C GLU A 437 -3.74 8.89 -33.05
N THR A 438 -4.28 7.76 -33.49
CA THR A 438 -5.70 7.44 -33.36
C THR A 438 -5.93 6.07 -32.72
N GLY A 439 -7.13 5.87 -32.18
CA GLY A 439 -7.59 4.54 -31.75
C GLY A 439 -7.52 3.49 -32.87
N ALA A 440 -7.69 3.90 -34.13
CA ALA A 440 -7.56 3.00 -35.29
C ALA A 440 -6.11 2.55 -35.50
N ASP A 441 -5.13 3.42 -35.30
CA ASP A 441 -3.70 3.06 -35.38
C ASP A 441 -3.31 2.03 -34.31
N LEU A 442 -3.82 2.21 -33.08
CA LEU A 442 -3.67 1.22 -32.01
C LEU A 442 -4.27 -0.13 -32.39
N VAL A 443 -5.46 -0.15 -33.01
CA VAL A 443 -6.10 -1.38 -33.48
C VAL A 443 -5.26 -2.04 -34.57
N ASN A 444 -4.71 -1.26 -35.51
CA ASN A 444 -3.84 -1.78 -36.57
C ASN A 444 -2.57 -2.45 -36.02
N ILE A 445 -1.92 -1.83 -35.02
CA ILE A 445 -0.79 -2.43 -34.29
C ILE A 445 -1.25 -3.72 -33.61
N GLY A 446 -2.41 -3.66 -32.95
CA GLY A 446 -3.05 -4.78 -32.25
C GLY A 446 -3.28 -6.01 -33.09
N VAL A 447 -3.92 -5.82 -34.24
CA VAL A 447 -4.22 -6.88 -35.20
C VAL A 447 -2.94 -7.46 -35.78
N ALA A 448 -1.98 -6.62 -36.17
CA ALA A 448 -0.72 -7.07 -36.77
C ALA A 448 0.13 -7.94 -35.82
N LEU A 449 0.11 -7.63 -34.53
CA LEU A 449 0.87 -8.35 -33.50
C LEU A 449 0.03 -9.39 -32.74
N LYS A 450 -1.26 -9.50 -33.06
CA LYS A 450 -2.25 -10.31 -32.33
C LYS A 450 -2.18 -10.05 -30.82
N ASN A 451 -2.20 -8.77 -30.41
CA ASN A 451 -2.18 -8.36 -29.01
C ASN A 451 -3.30 -7.37 -28.66
N CYS A 452 -3.64 -7.27 -27.37
CA CYS A 452 -4.79 -6.50 -26.88
C CYS A 452 -4.43 -5.06 -26.49
N VAL A 453 -3.70 -4.35 -27.36
CA VAL A 453 -3.17 -2.99 -27.09
C VAL A 453 -4.23 -1.89 -27.14
N ARG A 454 -5.44 -2.17 -27.67
CA ARG A 454 -6.57 -1.24 -27.59
C ARG A 454 -6.98 -0.91 -26.15
N SER A 455 -6.73 -1.82 -25.19
CA SER A 455 -7.01 -1.57 -23.77
C SER A 455 -6.21 -0.39 -23.17
N TYR A 456 -5.25 0.17 -23.92
CA TYR A 456 -4.45 1.31 -23.52
C TYR A 456 -5.04 2.66 -23.93
N THR A 457 -6.08 2.74 -24.76
CA THR A 457 -6.66 4.02 -25.26
C THR A 457 -6.89 5.03 -24.13
N ASN A 458 -7.63 4.65 -23.08
CA ASN A 458 -7.91 5.54 -21.95
C ASN A 458 -6.64 5.94 -21.19
N LYS A 459 -5.68 5.02 -21.03
CA LYS A 459 -4.42 5.30 -20.32
C LYS A 459 -3.56 6.30 -21.09
N ILE A 460 -3.55 6.22 -22.42
CA ILE A 460 -2.83 7.16 -23.28
C ILE A 460 -3.49 8.54 -23.20
N GLN A 461 -4.82 8.61 -23.32
CA GLN A 461 -5.56 9.88 -23.20
C GLN A 461 -5.37 10.55 -21.83
N GLN A 462 -5.23 9.76 -20.76
CA GLN A 462 -4.95 10.24 -19.41
C GLN A 462 -3.46 10.53 -19.15
N GLY A 463 -2.59 10.38 -20.16
CA GLY A 463 -1.15 10.59 -20.03
C GLY A 463 -0.45 9.59 -19.09
N GLN A 464 -1.07 8.44 -18.80
CA GLN A 464 -0.52 7.42 -17.90
C GLN A 464 0.47 6.48 -18.60
N CYS A 465 0.41 6.39 -19.92
CA CYS A 465 1.38 5.64 -20.72
C CYS A 465 1.45 6.18 -22.16
N ILE A 466 2.52 5.82 -22.87
CA ILE A 466 2.68 6.02 -24.32
C ILE A 466 2.87 4.65 -24.96
N ILE A 467 2.22 4.40 -26.08
CA ILE A 467 2.42 3.17 -26.88
C ILE A 467 3.30 3.48 -28.08
N VAL A 468 4.29 2.63 -28.35
CA VAL A 468 5.18 2.74 -29.51
C VAL A 468 5.14 1.46 -30.32
N GLY A 469 4.67 1.55 -31.56
CA GLY A 469 4.76 0.45 -32.53
C GLY A 469 6.15 0.41 -33.15
N VAL A 470 6.73 -0.78 -33.32
CA VAL A 470 8.03 -0.96 -33.97
C VAL A 470 7.84 -1.72 -35.26
N LYS A 471 8.24 -1.12 -36.39
CA LYS A 471 8.19 -1.74 -37.72
C LYS A 471 9.58 -2.12 -38.22
N LYS A 472 9.64 -3.21 -38.98
CA LYS A 472 10.77 -3.60 -39.83
C LYS A 472 10.23 -3.93 -41.22
N ALA A 473 10.72 -3.24 -42.24
CA ALA A 473 10.23 -3.40 -43.62
C ALA A 473 8.68 -3.34 -43.71
N ASN A 474 8.09 -2.28 -43.14
CA ASN A 474 6.64 -2.02 -43.08
C ASN A 474 5.78 -3.02 -42.29
N LYS A 475 6.36 -4.05 -41.66
CA LYS A 475 5.64 -4.98 -40.78
C LYS A 475 5.91 -4.67 -39.32
N PHE A 476 4.87 -4.65 -38.49
CA PHE A 476 5.03 -4.54 -37.04
C PHE A 476 5.74 -5.78 -36.48
N VAL A 477 6.77 -5.56 -35.68
CA VAL A 477 7.61 -6.59 -35.07
C VAL A 477 7.66 -6.52 -33.54
N ALA A 478 7.26 -5.39 -32.95
CA ALA A 478 7.08 -5.23 -31.50
C ALA A 478 6.11 -4.09 -31.19
N CYS A 479 5.58 -4.09 -29.97
CA CYS A 479 4.82 -3.01 -29.39
C CYS A 479 5.33 -2.75 -27.96
N LEU A 480 5.69 -1.49 -27.68
CA LEU A 480 6.32 -1.05 -26.44
C LEU A 480 5.35 -0.16 -25.66
N GLU A 481 5.40 -0.25 -24.34
CA GLU A 481 4.68 0.61 -23.41
C GLU A 481 5.69 1.47 -22.64
N LEU A 482 5.57 2.78 -22.74
CA LEU A 482 6.35 3.71 -21.91
C LEU A 482 5.48 4.20 -20.75
N LYS A 483 6.02 4.14 -19.53
CA LYS A 483 5.38 4.71 -18.34
C LYS A 483 6.10 6.01 -17.96
N PRO A 484 5.43 7.17 -17.99
CA PRO A 484 6.01 8.43 -17.54
C PRO A 484 6.46 8.34 -16.08
N LEU A 485 7.59 8.94 -15.76
CA LEU A 485 8.06 9.14 -14.38
C LEU A 485 7.62 10.52 -13.88
N GLN A 486 7.44 10.69 -12.56
CA GLN A 486 7.31 12.03 -11.98
C GLN A 486 8.67 12.76 -12.13
N GLY A 487 8.78 13.65 -13.12
CA GLY A 487 10.01 14.33 -13.54
C GLY A 487 10.30 14.15 -15.04
N ASN A 488 11.50 14.49 -15.50
CA ASN A 488 11.93 14.23 -16.89
C ASN A 488 12.37 12.76 -17.05
N GLY A 489 11.58 11.94 -17.75
CA GLY A 489 11.95 10.58 -18.16
C GLY A 489 10.77 9.61 -18.27
N ALA A 490 11.02 8.43 -18.83
CA ALA A 490 10.05 7.34 -18.94
C ALA A 490 10.70 5.97 -18.70
N LEU A 491 9.90 5.02 -18.22
CA LEU A 491 10.27 3.62 -18.09
C LEU A 491 9.78 2.83 -19.29
N LEU A 492 10.68 2.13 -19.97
CA LEU A 492 10.34 1.21 -21.05
C LEU A 492 9.88 -0.13 -20.47
N VAL A 493 8.64 -0.47 -20.77
CA VAL A 493 7.99 -1.75 -20.50
C VAL A 493 7.56 -2.33 -21.86
N GLN A 494 7.40 -3.65 -21.99
CA GLN A 494 6.80 -4.22 -23.20
C GLN A 494 5.27 -4.22 -23.06
N ALA A 495 4.55 -3.83 -24.12
CA ALA A 495 3.09 -3.90 -24.13
C ALA A 495 2.62 -5.38 -24.13
N LYS A 496 1.40 -5.65 -23.62
CA LYS A 496 0.83 -7.01 -23.41
C LYS A 496 1.24 -8.06 -24.48
N LEU A 497 1.67 -9.24 -24.03
CA LEU A 497 2.45 -10.22 -24.81
C LEU A 497 1.70 -11.38 -25.50
N TYR A 498 0.36 -11.41 -25.53
CA TYR A 498 -0.41 -12.63 -25.89
C TYR A 498 0.18 -13.49 -27.03
N ALA A 499 0.48 -12.87 -28.18
CA ALA A 499 1.27 -13.46 -29.26
C ALA A 499 2.53 -12.65 -29.62
N ASN A 500 2.79 -11.56 -28.89
CA ASN A 500 3.95 -10.69 -29.07
C ASN A 500 5.11 -11.31 -28.29
N LYS A 501 6.05 -11.96 -28.99
CA LYS A 501 7.26 -12.53 -28.34
C LYS A 501 8.02 -11.42 -27.62
N SER A 502 8.56 -11.72 -26.43
CA SER A 502 9.41 -10.77 -25.71
C SER A 502 10.56 -10.31 -26.62
N VAL A 503 10.82 -9.00 -26.65
CA VAL A 503 11.77 -8.39 -27.60
C VAL A 503 13.16 -9.01 -27.50
N HIS A 504 13.58 -9.43 -26.29
CA HIS A 504 14.86 -10.11 -26.07
C HIS A 504 15.03 -11.42 -26.85
N THR A 505 13.93 -12.08 -27.24
CA THR A 505 13.98 -13.32 -28.05
C THR A 505 14.59 -13.07 -29.43
N ASN A 506 14.60 -11.81 -29.90
CA ASN A 506 15.32 -11.39 -31.09
C ASN A 506 16.42 -10.39 -30.71
N LYS A 507 17.65 -10.88 -30.50
CA LYS A 507 18.81 -10.07 -30.10
C LYS A 507 19.01 -8.82 -30.97
N THR A 508 18.77 -8.93 -32.28
CA THR A 508 18.92 -7.82 -33.22
C THR A 508 17.88 -6.72 -32.99
N ILE A 509 16.63 -7.10 -32.70
CA ILE A 509 15.58 -6.12 -32.37
C ILE A 509 15.82 -5.55 -30.98
N ASN A 510 16.18 -6.38 -29.99
CA ASN A 510 16.51 -5.96 -28.62
C ASN A 510 17.58 -4.86 -28.58
N ASN A 511 18.69 -5.05 -29.28
CA ASN A 511 19.79 -4.09 -29.29
C ASN A 511 19.38 -2.75 -29.93
N LYS A 512 18.54 -2.79 -30.96
CA LYS A 512 18.04 -1.59 -31.64
C LYS A 512 17.03 -0.83 -30.78
N VAL A 513 16.15 -1.55 -30.08
CA VAL A 513 15.22 -0.97 -29.09
C VAL A 513 15.99 -0.30 -27.94
N LEU A 514 17.04 -0.94 -27.41
CA LEU A 514 17.88 -0.34 -26.37
C LEU A 514 18.62 0.91 -26.85
N SER A 515 19.14 0.89 -28.07
CA SER A 515 19.83 2.05 -28.68
C SER A 515 18.87 3.24 -28.89
N TRP A 516 17.62 2.95 -29.24
CA TRP A 516 16.55 3.96 -29.30
C TRP A 516 16.21 4.49 -27.90
N ALA A 517 15.98 3.61 -26.92
CA ALA A 517 15.65 3.99 -25.55
C ALA A 517 16.73 4.85 -24.90
N TYR A 518 18.02 4.51 -25.11
CA TYR A 518 19.16 5.27 -24.61
C TYR A 518 19.15 6.72 -25.12
N ARG A 519 18.96 6.94 -26.44
CA ARG A 519 18.92 8.28 -27.04
C ARG A 519 17.78 9.13 -26.51
N HIS A 520 16.64 8.51 -26.22
CA HIS A 520 15.46 9.17 -25.66
C HIS A 520 15.47 9.26 -24.12
N ARG A 521 16.58 8.87 -23.47
CA ARG A 521 16.73 8.86 -22.00
C ARG A 521 15.65 8.03 -21.30
N ILE A 522 15.24 6.93 -21.94
CA ILE A 522 14.24 5.99 -21.45
C ILE A 522 14.95 4.82 -20.80
N ALA A 523 14.64 4.54 -19.54
CA ALA A 523 15.25 3.44 -18.80
C ALA A 523 14.43 2.14 -18.98
N PRO A 524 15.04 1.01 -19.34
CA PRO A 524 14.34 -0.28 -19.39
C PRO A 524 13.95 -0.77 -17.99
N ASN A 525 12.71 -1.22 -17.83
CA ASN A 525 12.16 -1.74 -16.58
C ASN A 525 11.21 -2.93 -16.81
N THR A 526 11.72 -3.95 -17.51
CA THR A 526 11.02 -5.22 -17.73
C THR A 526 12.02 -6.34 -18.02
N SER A 527 11.68 -7.58 -17.66
CA SER A 527 12.41 -8.80 -18.06
C SER A 527 12.23 -9.14 -19.54
N ASP A 528 11.28 -8.50 -20.23
CA ASP A 528 11.01 -8.75 -21.65
C ASP A 528 12.07 -8.16 -22.58
N ILE A 529 12.94 -7.31 -22.04
CA ILE A 529 14.06 -6.67 -22.73
C ILE A 529 15.34 -7.06 -21.98
N ASP A 530 16.32 -7.62 -22.68
CA ASP A 530 17.59 -8.02 -22.05
C ASP A 530 18.51 -6.80 -21.92
N VAL A 531 18.61 -6.30 -20.69
CA VAL A 531 19.34 -5.07 -20.33
C VAL A 531 20.84 -5.26 -20.09
N LYS A 532 21.37 -6.50 -20.20
CA LYS A 532 22.81 -6.76 -19.98
C LYS A 532 23.73 -5.96 -20.91
N LEU A 533 23.21 -5.49 -22.04
CA LEU A 533 23.91 -4.57 -22.96
C LEU A 533 23.78 -3.09 -22.59
N PHE A 534 22.70 -2.70 -21.91
CA PHE A 534 22.47 -1.32 -21.46
C PHE A 534 23.42 -0.94 -20.31
N GLU A 535 23.76 -1.90 -19.44
CA GLU A 535 24.70 -1.71 -18.33
C GLU A 535 26.16 -1.55 -18.81
N LYS A 536 26.55 -2.20 -19.91
CA LYS A 536 27.88 -2.01 -20.53
C LYS A 536 28.09 -0.61 -21.13
N GLN A 537 27.01 0.06 -21.56
CA GLN A 537 27.08 1.42 -22.11
C GLN A 537 27.06 2.53 -21.05
N LYS A 538 26.65 2.24 -19.81
CA LYS A 538 26.72 3.19 -18.68
C LYS A 538 28.12 3.29 -18.05
N GLY A 539 29.02 2.36 -18.36
CA GLY A 539 30.38 2.30 -17.81
C GLY A 539 31.48 2.78 -18.77
N ALA A 540 31.13 3.51 -19.83
CA ALA A 540 32.06 4.07 -20.81
C ALA A 540 32.05 5.61 -20.74
#